data_AF-A0A5E4P0A3-F1
#
_entry.id   AF-A0A5E4P0A3-F1
#
_cell.length_a   1.000
_cell.length_b   1.000
_cell.length_c   1.000
_cell.angle_alpha   90.00
_cell.angle_beta   90.00
_cell.angle_gamma   90.00
#
_symmetry.space_group_name_H-M   'P 1'
#
loop_
_entity.id
_entity.type
_entity.pdbx_description
1 polymer ?
#
loop_
_entity_poly.entity_id
_entity_poly.type
_entity_poly.pdbx_seq_one_letter_code
_entity_poly.pdbx_strand_id
1 'polypeptide(L)'
;MEAEDTAWTDAALALWARIEAHPFERPSIALDFTRRLARQLGWSLDTARMAVGEYRRFCFLAMVSRGRPMTPSEEVDEVWHLHLTFTRDYWERWCGDALGRPLHHDPTEGGPAENARYRAQYAETLALYERYFGPPPEAFWPGTAQRFAGRPRYRQVDGARVFILPRPRLPRLPRASLLAGVIALLWSGPASAREVGIGTTWNVLDWTAGPFLTLYIPLVLIATALAYALSENLRDTGRRGDARRLDTLSIAYLIDGSDHAADILLLQAALENSVRFDKKRTWLEQTATTAPDRLEPFGPPPPGGYRRKTLLKHFARSRHAQEIRRDLERRNLLLDDARVRLMRTAIRLSVGPVLLLGLAKIVVGEHRGKPVGYLFMIALIAAIANIILMARNLHRTHDGNDVVRNLRKDRSRAMRAPLQAELPLAFAVLGAPALAGSDYSALAAQISTGCGGGSDGGGGGGGGGGGGGCGGCGG
;
A
#
# COMPACT_ATOMS: atom_id res chain seq x y z
N MET A 1 -11.77 3.87 -37.05
CA MET A 1 -10.36 3.46 -37.17
C MET A 1 -9.55 4.67 -36.75
N GLU A 2 -9.47 4.89 -35.43
CA GLU A 2 -8.70 5.99 -34.85
C GLU A 2 -7.22 5.60 -34.98
N ALA A 3 -6.43 6.44 -35.61
CA ALA A 3 -4.98 6.24 -35.68
C ALA A 3 -4.44 6.14 -34.25
N GLU A 4 -3.80 5.03 -33.91
CA GLU A 4 -3.03 4.90 -32.68
C GLU A 4 -2.04 6.07 -32.63
N ASP A 5 -2.24 6.99 -31.66
CA ASP A 5 -1.33 8.08 -31.36
C ASP A 5 -0.05 7.47 -30.74
N THR A 6 0.79 6.87 -31.60
CA THR A 6 2.02 6.22 -31.17
C THR A 6 2.90 7.27 -30.51
N ALA A 7 3.17 7.09 -29.21
CA ALA A 7 4.00 8.01 -28.43
C ALA A 7 5.37 8.30 -29.09
N TRP A 8 5.85 7.36 -29.89
CA TRP A 8 7.08 7.42 -30.66
C TRP A 8 6.91 8.17 -31.99
N THR A 9 7.24 9.46 -31.99
CA THR A 9 7.44 10.22 -33.23
C THR A 9 8.82 9.96 -33.82
N ASP A 10 9.05 10.31 -35.10
CA ASP A 10 10.37 10.18 -35.73
C ASP A 10 11.47 10.94 -34.96
N ALA A 11 11.14 12.13 -34.45
CA ALA A 11 12.04 12.90 -33.60
C ALA A 11 12.37 12.19 -32.29
N ALA A 12 11.37 11.52 -31.68
CA ALA A 12 11.58 10.74 -30.47
C ALA A 12 12.43 9.49 -30.75
N LEU A 13 12.20 8.78 -31.86
CA LEU A 13 13.01 7.65 -32.28
C LEU A 13 14.47 8.05 -32.53
N ALA A 14 14.68 9.16 -33.25
CA ALA A 14 16.03 9.68 -33.52
C ALA A 14 16.77 10.09 -32.23
N LEU A 15 16.06 10.72 -31.29
CA LEU A 15 16.63 11.05 -29.97
C LEU A 15 17.01 9.79 -29.19
N TRP A 16 16.12 8.80 -29.13
CA TRP A 16 16.38 7.55 -28.42
C TRP A 16 17.58 6.79 -29.00
N ALA A 17 17.69 6.73 -30.34
CA ALA A 17 18.82 6.10 -31.01
C ALA A 17 20.17 6.72 -30.61
N ARG A 18 20.26 8.07 -30.52
CA ARG A 18 21.48 8.75 -30.06
C ARG A 18 21.79 8.46 -28.59
N ILE A 19 20.77 8.48 -27.73
CA ILE A 19 20.89 8.16 -26.29
C ILE A 19 21.37 6.73 -26.08
N GLU A 20 20.83 5.77 -26.83
CA GLU A 20 21.19 4.37 -26.75
C GLU A 20 22.62 4.13 -27.23
N ALA A 21 23.03 4.82 -28.30
CA ALA A 21 24.37 4.72 -28.88
C ALA A 21 25.50 5.30 -27.99
N HIS A 22 25.20 6.17 -27.02
CA HIS A 22 26.23 6.75 -26.16
C HIS A 22 26.96 5.68 -25.32
N PRO A 23 28.30 5.60 -25.36
CA PRO A 23 29.05 4.53 -24.70
C PRO A 23 29.37 4.86 -23.23
N PHE A 24 28.66 4.22 -22.29
CA PHE A 24 29.01 4.22 -20.86
C PHE A 24 30.01 3.11 -20.47
N GLU A 25 30.28 2.15 -21.35
CA GLU A 25 31.32 1.14 -21.13
C GLU A 25 32.44 1.30 -22.15
N ARG A 26 33.68 1.21 -21.67
CA ARG A 26 34.89 1.28 -22.49
C ARG A 26 35.81 0.14 -22.06
N PRO A 27 35.83 -1.00 -22.77
CA PRO A 27 36.56 -2.19 -22.35
C PRO A 27 38.06 -1.99 -22.11
N SER A 28 38.67 -1.01 -22.79
CA SER A 28 40.08 -0.63 -22.61
C SER A 28 40.37 0.12 -21.30
N ILE A 29 39.34 0.58 -20.58
CA ILE A 29 39.47 1.33 -19.33
C ILE A 29 39.08 0.40 -18.17
N ALA A 30 40.06 0.06 -17.34
CA ALA A 30 39.87 -0.88 -16.22
C ALA A 30 38.77 -0.44 -15.22
N LEU A 31 38.58 0.87 -15.04
CA LEU A 31 37.53 1.45 -14.20
C LEU A 31 36.75 2.51 -14.98
N ASP A 32 36.05 2.06 -16.03
CA ASP A 32 35.09 2.85 -16.77
C ASP A 32 33.87 3.25 -15.92
N PHE A 33 32.95 4.01 -16.52
CA PHE A 33 31.80 4.58 -15.83
C PHE A 33 30.96 3.52 -15.11
N THR A 34 30.55 2.45 -15.79
CA THR A 34 29.69 1.42 -15.20
C THR A 34 30.40 0.61 -14.10
N ARG A 35 31.70 0.28 -14.26
CA ARG A 35 32.47 -0.38 -13.19
C ARG A 35 32.68 0.53 -11.99
N ARG A 36 32.87 1.84 -12.21
CA ARG A 36 32.96 2.82 -11.12
C ARG A 36 31.65 2.91 -10.34
N LEU A 37 30.51 2.99 -11.04
CA LEU A 37 29.18 2.99 -10.44
C LEU A 37 28.97 1.74 -9.56
N ALA A 38 29.25 0.56 -10.12
CA ALA A 38 29.12 -0.71 -9.40
C ALA A 38 29.95 -0.73 -8.12
N ARG A 39 31.20 -0.27 -8.19
CA ARG A 39 32.12 -0.20 -7.05
C ARG A 39 31.66 0.79 -5.98
N GLN A 40 31.20 1.98 -6.36
CA GLN A 40 30.81 3.03 -5.40
C GLN A 40 29.54 2.67 -4.62
N LEU A 41 28.56 2.07 -5.30
CA LEU A 41 27.27 1.72 -4.70
C LEU A 41 27.22 0.29 -4.12
N GLY A 42 28.31 -0.47 -4.28
CA GLY A 42 28.36 -1.89 -3.89
C GLY A 42 27.39 -2.76 -4.69
N TRP A 43 27.09 -2.37 -5.93
CA TRP A 43 26.21 -3.10 -6.83
C TRP A 43 26.98 -4.17 -7.61
N SER A 44 26.27 -5.20 -8.08
CA SER A 44 26.83 -6.06 -9.13
C SER A 44 26.96 -5.26 -10.43
N LEU A 45 27.86 -5.70 -11.31
CA LEU A 45 28.04 -5.04 -12.61
C LEU A 45 26.74 -5.07 -13.44
N ASP A 46 25.97 -6.15 -13.37
CA ASP A 46 24.70 -6.25 -14.07
C ASP A 46 23.65 -5.29 -13.52
N THR A 47 23.58 -5.11 -12.20
CA THR A 47 22.70 -4.09 -11.59
C THR A 47 23.10 -2.69 -12.03
N ALA A 48 24.41 -2.39 -12.08
CA ALA A 48 24.89 -1.11 -12.59
C ALA A 48 24.48 -0.90 -14.05
N ARG A 49 24.65 -1.90 -14.93
CA ARG A 49 24.20 -1.81 -16.34
C ARG A 49 22.71 -1.54 -16.47
N MET A 50 21.88 -2.26 -15.70
CA MET A 50 20.44 -2.02 -15.69
C MET A 50 20.11 -0.60 -15.24
N ALA A 51 20.75 -0.09 -14.19
CA ALA A 51 20.57 1.29 -13.72
C ALA A 51 20.98 2.33 -14.78
N VAL A 52 22.08 2.09 -15.52
CA VAL A 52 22.47 2.95 -16.65
C VAL A 52 21.42 2.91 -17.76
N GLY A 53 20.81 1.76 -18.03
CA GLY A 53 19.65 1.66 -18.93
C GLY A 53 18.47 2.52 -18.48
N GLU A 54 18.14 2.50 -17.19
CA GLU A 54 17.08 3.34 -16.63
C GLU A 54 17.43 4.84 -16.65
N TYR A 55 18.71 5.19 -16.46
CA TYR A 55 19.20 6.56 -16.63
C TYR A 55 19.04 7.08 -18.06
N ARG A 56 19.34 6.25 -19.07
CA ARG A 56 19.05 6.60 -20.47
C ARG A 56 17.57 6.90 -20.69
N ARG A 57 16.68 6.05 -20.18
CA ARG A 57 15.23 6.26 -20.26
C ARG A 57 14.81 7.54 -19.57
N PHE A 58 15.30 7.81 -18.37
CA PHE A 58 15.02 9.06 -17.67
C PHE A 58 15.45 10.30 -18.47
N CYS A 59 16.68 10.33 -18.99
CA CYS A 59 17.16 11.46 -19.80
C CYS A 59 16.31 11.64 -21.06
N PHE A 60 15.92 10.55 -21.73
CA PHE A 60 14.97 10.61 -22.83
C PHE A 60 13.65 11.25 -22.42
N LEU A 61 13.05 10.82 -21.29
CA LEU A 61 11.81 11.38 -20.77
C LEU A 61 11.92 12.88 -20.46
N ALA A 62 13.03 13.31 -19.85
CA ALA A 62 13.33 14.72 -19.59
C ALA A 62 13.48 15.55 -20.88
N MET A 63 13.91 14.92 -21.99
CA MET A 63 14.02 15.59 -23.28
C MET A 63 12.65 15.71 -23.98
N VAL A 64 11.84 14.66 -23.98
CA VAL A 64 10.52 14.67 -24.65
C VAL A 64 9.41 15.34 -23.84
N SER A 65 9.63 15.66 -22.56
CA SER A 65 8.65 16.33 -21.70
C SER A 65 8.31 17.78 -22.08
N ARG A 66 8.99 18.35 -23.09
CA ARG A 66 8.81 19.72 -23.62
C ARG A 66 8.96 20.82 -22.57
N GLY A 67 10.01 20.74 -21.75
CA GLY A 67 10.34 21.78 -20.77
C GLY A 67 9.66 21.60 -19.41
N ARG A 68 8.84 20.56 -19.23
CA ARG A 68 8.43 20.13 -17.89
C ARG A 68 9.58 19.40 -17.21
N PRO A 69 10.04 19.86 -16.03
CA PRO A 69 11.05 19.15 -15.26
C PRO A 69 10.60 17.72 -14.96
N MET A 70 11.53 16.76 -14.91
CA MET A 70 11.27 15.36 -14.57
C MET A 70 12.10 14.96 -13.36
N THR A 71 11.59 14.10 -12.50
CA THR A 71 12.30 13.69 -11.27
C THR A 71 12.67 12.21 -11.38
N PRO A 72 13.95 11.84 -11.27
CA PRO A 72 14.38 10.45 -11.30
C PRO A 72 14.01 9.71 -9.99
N SER A 73 14.13 8.39 -9.97
CA SER A 73 14.23 7.64 -8.71
C SER A 73 15.59 7.85 -8.04
N GLU A 74 15.75 7.43 -6.79
CA GLU A 74 17.06 7.52 -6.12
C GLU A 74 18.14 6.73 -6.89
N GLU A 75 17.84 5.51 -7.33
CA GLU A 75 18.80 4.68 -8.08
C GLU A 75 19.25 5.32 -9.38
N VAL A 76 18.34 5.97 -10.10
CA VAL A 76 18.65 6.66 -11.36
C VAL A 76 19.40 7.96 -11.12
N ASP A 77 19.07 8.66 -10.04
CA ASP A 77 19.75 9.88 -9.62
C ASP A 77 21.22 9.61 -9.23
N GLU A 78 21.53 8.46 -8.61
CA GLU A 78 22.93 8.07 -8.35
C GLU A 78 23.76 7.91 -9.63
N VAL A 79 23.16 7.37 -10.70
CA VAL A 79 23.82 7.29 -12.01
C VAL A 79 24.07 8.69 -12.56
N TRP A 80 23.08 9.58 -12.44
CA TRP A 80 23.19 10.95 -12.90
C TRP A 80 24.26 11.74 -12.12
N HIS A 81 24.27 11.64 -10.80
CA HIS A 81 25.30 12.23 -9.93
C HIS A 81 26.70 11.79 -10.35
N LEU A 82 26.91 10.48 -10.59
CA LEU A 82 28.19 10.01 -11.08
C LEU A 82 28.51 10.62 -12.46
N HIS A 83 27.54 10.70 -13.38
CA HIS A 83 27.76 11.22 -14.72
C HIS A 83 28.16 12.70 -14.72
N LEU A 84 27.60 13.51 -13.82
CA LEU A 84 28.00 14.91 -13.64
C LEU A 84 29.50 15.06 -13.29
N THR A 85 30.13 14.05 -12.67
CA THR A 85 31.58 14.06 -12.41
C THR A 85 32.43 13.78 -13.64
N PHE A 86 31.86 13.17 -14.70
CA PHE A 86 32.51 12.98 -15.99
C PHE A 86 32.26 14.21 -16.87
N THR A 87 32.64 15.39 -16.38
CA THR A 87 32.22 16.70 -16.88
C THR A 87 32.33 16.87 -18.41
N ARG A 88 33.44 16.44 -19.02
CA ARG A 88 33.64 16.50 -20.48
C ARG A 88 32.68 15.59 -21.24
N ASP A 89 32.54 14.34 -20.78
CA ASP A 89 31.61 13.39 -21.40
C ASP A 89 30.16 13.89 -21.23
N TYR A 90 29.81 14.37 -20.03
CA TYR A 90 28.49 14.89 -19.72
C TYR A 90 28.11 16.11 -20.56
N TRP A 91 28.95 17.15 -20.57
CA TRP A 91 28.60 18.41 -21.22
C TRP A 91 28.77 18.36 -22.74
N GLU A 92 29.91 17.85 -23.22
CA GLU A 92 30.24 17.91 -24.65
C GLU A 92 29.51 16.80 -25.43
N ARG A 93 29.55 15.55 -24.93
CA ARG A 93 29.05 14.39 -25.68
C ARG A 93 27.61 14.03 -25.33
N TRP A 94 27.30 13.92 -24.05
CA TRP A 94 25.97 13.52 -23.61
C TRP A 94 24.95 14.62 -23.83
N CYS A 95 25.15 15.81 -23.25
CA CYS A 95 24.25 16.95 -23.45
C CYS A 95 24.33 17.52 -24.88
N GLY A 96 25.54 17.69 -25.41
CA GLY A 96 25.77 18.22 -26.76
C GLY A 96 25.29 17.26 -27.85
N ASP A 97 25.98 16.13 -28.03
CA ASP A 97 25.74 15.23 -29.16
C ASP A 97 24.51 14.33 -28.98
N ALA A 98 24.37 13.67 -27.82
CA ALA A 98 23.32 12.67 -27.62
C ALA A 98 21.94 13.32 -27.38
N LEU A 99 21.83 14.19 -26.37
CA LEU A 99 20.58 14.86 -25.99
C LEU A 99 20.24 16.05 -26.90
N GLY A 100 21.24 16.74 -27.45
CA GLY A 100 21.05 17.91 -28.30
C GLY A 100 20.72 19.20 -27.55
N ARG A 101 20.72 19.18 -26.20
CA ARG A 101 20.52 20.35 -25.34
C ARG A 101 20.98 20.08 -23.90
N PRO A 102 21.28 21.14 -23.12
CA PRO A 102 21.60 21.00 -21.71
C PRO A 102 20.50 20.32 -20.90
N LEU A 103 20.92 19.47 -19.95
CA LEU A 103 20.08 18.94 -18.89
C LEU A 103 20.76 19.32 -17.58
N HIS A 104 20.10 20.09 -16.73
CA HIS A 104 20.69 20.56 -15.47
C HIS A 104 20.19 19.73 -14.29
N HIS A 105 21.06 19.51 -13.31
CA HIS A 105 20.71 18.93 -12.02
C HIS A 105 20.77 20.03 -10.97
N ASP A 106 19.62 20.35 -10.38
CA ASP A 106 19.47 21.42 -9.41
C ASP A 106 19.23 20.82 -8.01
N PRO A 107 19.84 21.38 -6.95
CA PRO A 107 19.58 20.94 -5.60
C PRO A 107 18.16 21.29 -5.16
N THR A 108 17.59 20.48 -4.28
CA THR A 108 16.31 20.76 -3.62
C THR A 108 16.43 21.94 -2.65
N GLU A 109 15.48 22.88 -2.68
CA GLU A 109 15.36 23.94 -1.65
C GLU A 109 14.83 23.40 -0.32
N GLY A 110 14.19 22.23 -0.35
CA GLY A 110 13.64 21.55 0.81
C GLY A 110 12.32 22.14 1.30
N GLY A 111 11.75 21.49 2.31
CA GLY A 111 10.47 21.89 2.90
C GLY A 111 9.23 21.24 2.27
N PRO A 112 8.03 21.46 2.84
CA PRO A 112 6.82 20.74 2.46
C PRO A 112 6.38 20.98 1.01
N ALA A 113 6.43 22.23 0.53
CA ALA A 113 6.02 22.58 -0.83
C ALA A 113 6.90 21.92 -1.89
N GLU A 114 8.21 21.92 -1.66
CA GLU A 114 9.19 21.30 -2.53
C GLU A 114 9.03 19.77 -2.58
N ASN A 115 8.76 19.15 -1.43
CA ASN A 115 8.44 17.72 -1.35
C ASN A 115 7.17 17.37 -2.13
N ALA A 116 6.13 18.22 -2.08
CA ALA A 116 4.91 18.01 -2.83
C ALA A 116 5.16 18.12 -4.35
N ARG A 117 5.94 19.13 -4.77
CA ARG A 117 6.38 19.33 -6.16
C ARG A 117 7.10 18.09 -6.70
N TYR A 118 8.14 17.61 -6.03
CA TYR A 118 8.90 16.44 -6.49
C TYR A 118 8.07 15.15 -6.52
N ARG A 119 7.08 15.00 -5.64
CA ARG A 119 6.16 13.86 -5.68
C ARG A 119 5.26 13.87 -6.91
N ALA A 120 4.70 15.04 -7.24
CA ALA A 120 3.90 15.22 -8.45
C ALA A 120 4.75 14.98 -9.70
N GLN A 121 5.93 15.61 -9.78
CA GLN A 121 6.87 15.48 -10.89
C GLN A 121 7.37 14.03 -11.08
N TYR A 122 7.58 13.29 -9.99
CA TYR A 122 7.92 11.87 -10.05
C TYR A 122 6.76 11.01 -10.59
N ALA A 123 5.53 11.28 -10.16
CA ALA A 123 4.36 10.60 -10.71
C ALA A 123 4.18 10.87 -12.22
N GLU A 124 4.42 12.10 -12.65
CA GLU A 124 4.47 12.46 -14.08
C GLU A 124 5.59 11.73 -14.83
N THR A 125 6.76 11.61 -14.22
CA THR A 125 7.90 10.87 -14.80
C THR A 125 7.52 9.40 -15.02
N LEU A 126 6.88 8.74 -14.04
CA LEU A 126 6.44 7.35 -14.16
C LEU A 126 5.30 7.17 -15.17
N ALA A 127 4.37 8.13 -15.26
CA ALA A 127 3.31 8.12 -16.27
C ALA A 127 3.88 8.26 -17.69
N LEU A 128 4.84 9.15 -17.88
CA LEU A 128 5.52 9.33 -19.16
C LEU A 128 6.39 8.12 -19.50
N TYR A 129 7.07 7.54 -18.51
CA TYR A 129 7.80 6.28 -18.66
C TYR A 129 6.87 5.20 -19.20
N GLU A 130 5.72 4.98 -18.55
CA GLU A 130 4.76 3.95 -18.94
C GLU A 130 4.26 4.13 -20.37
N ARG A 131 4.05 5.38 -20.80
CA ARG A 131 3.65 5.71 -22.17
C ARG A 131 4.68 5.32 -23.23
N TYR A 132 5.98 5.49 -22.96
CA TYR A 132 7.03 5.24 -23.95
C TYR A 132 7.62 3.83 -23.87
N PHE A 133 7.81 3.29 -22.66
CA PHE A 133 8.58 2.07 -22.40
C PHE A 133 7.76 0.96 -21.74
N GLY A 134 6.47 1.18 -21.47
CA GLY A 134 5.64 0.27 -20.70
C GLY A 134 5.94 0.32 -19.19
N PRO A 135 5.42 -0.62 -18.39
CA PRO A 135 5.44 -0.52 -16.93
C PRO A 135 6.87 -0.37 -16.36
N PRO A 136 7.15 0.70 -15.57
CA PRO A 136 8.48 0.90 -15.01
C PRO A 136 8.86 -0.18 -13.99
N PRO A 137 10.08 -0.76 -14.07
CA PRO A 137 10.51 -1.84 -13.19
C PRO A 137 10.68 -1.35 -11.77
N GLU A 138 9.97 -1.96 -10.83
CA GLU A 138 9.88 -1.52 -9.42
C GLU A 138 11.24 -1.50 -8.69
N ALA A 139 12.20 -2.32 -9.13
CA ALA A 139 13.55 -2.37 -8.57
C ALA A 139 14.34 -1.05 -8.75
N PHE A 140 14.04 -0.29 -9.81
CA PHE A 140 14.67 1.01 -10.11
C PHE A 140 13.69 2.17 -10.03
N TRP A 141 12.39 1.91 -10.11
CA TRP A 141 11.32 2.90 -10.07
C TRP A 141 10.28 2.52 -9.01
N PRO A 142 10.62 2.68 -7.72
CA PRO A 142 9.69 2.39 -6.64
C PRO A 142 8.50 3.34 -6.65
N GLY A 143 7.40 2.96 -6.01
CA GLY A 143 6.22 3.84 -5.88
C GLY A 143 6.53 5.13 -5.10
N THR A 144 5.74 6.19 -5.32
CA THR A 144 5.97 7.52 -4.74
C THR A 144 6.10 7.47 -3.22
N ALA A 145 5.23 6.73 -2.54
CA ALA A 145 5.28 6.59 -1.08
C ALA A 145 6.60 5.95 -0.59
N GLN A 146 7.14 4.98 -1.33
CA GLN A 146 8.39 4.31 -0.99
C GLN A 146 9.60 5.21 -1.27
N ARG A 147 9.63 5.88 -2.44
CA ARG A 147 10.70 6.80 -2.80
C ARG A 147 10.85 7.94 -1.78
N PHE A 148 9.74 8.46 -1.27
CA PHE A 148 9.73 9.60 -0.35
C PHE A 148 9.40 9.22 1.09
N ALA A 149 9.58 7.95 1.47
CA ALA A 149 9.49 7.53 2.86
C ALA A 149 10.70 8.10 3.60
N GLY A 150 10.53 9.20 4.36
CA GLY A 150 11.56 10.13 4.87
C GLY A 150 12.71 9.58 5.74
N ARG A 151 13.35 8.50 5.32
CA ARG A 151 14.61 7.97 5.83
C ARG A 151 15.58 7.97 4.66
N PRO A 152 16.72 8.66 4.76
CA PRO A 152 17.73 8.63 3.72
C PRO A 152 18.20 7.18 3.54
N ARG A 153 18.19 6.70 2.29
CA ARG A 153 18.59 5.31 1.97
C ARG A 153 20.06 5.06 2.28
N TYR A 154 20.90 6.04 2.01
CA TYR A 154 22.33 6.00 2.27
C TYR A 154 22.71 7.07 3.30
N ARG A 155 23.68 6.73 4.16
CA ARG A 155 24.35 7.69 5.03
C ARG A 155 25.84 7.51 4.84
N GLN A 156 26.55 8.61 4.63
CA GLN A 156 28.00 8.60 4.73
C GLN A 156 28.35 8.39 6.20
N VAL A 157 29.12 7.35 6.47
CA VAL A 157 29.57 7.00 7.81
C VAL A 157 31.08 6.83 7.79
N ASP A 158 31.73 7.29 8.84
CA ASP A 158 33.15 7.01 9.06
C ASP A 158 33.27 5.56 9.55
N GLY A 159 33.74 4.67 8.66
CA GLY A 159 33.93 3.26 8.96
C GLY A 159 34.93 2.97 10.08
N ALA A 160 35.77 3.94 10.47
CA ALA A 160 36.65 3.81 11.63
C ALA A 160 35.92 4.04 12.96
N ARG A 161 34.72 4.65 12.93
CA ARG A 161 33.95 5.02 14.13
C ARG A 161 32.70 4.18 14.35
N VAL A 162 32.28 3.40 13.35
CA VAL A 162 31.02 2.63 13.42
C VAL A 162 31.23 1.19 12.96
N PHE A 163 30.56 0.26 13.64
CA PHE A 163 30.43 -1.11 13.15
C PHE A 163 29.24 -1.22 12.19
N ILE A 164 29.49 -1.67 10.96
CA ILE A 164 28.44 -1.93 9.96
C ILE A 164 28.12 -3.42 9.97
N LEU A 165 26.96 -3.78 10.52
CA LEU A 165 26.47 -5.15 10.53
C LEU A 165 25.46 -5.36 9.39
N PRO A 166 25.61 -6.42 8.56
CA PRO A 166 24.62 -6.72 7.53
C PRO A 166 23.29 -7.09 8.18
N ARG A 167 22.17 -6.65 7.58
CA ARG A 167 20.84 -7.03 8.07
C ARG A 167 20.65 -8.54 7.94
N PRO A 168 20.18 -9.24 9.00
CA PRO A 168 19.90 -10.67 8.92
C PRO A 168 18.79 -10.91 7.89
N ARG A 169 19.10 -11.67 6.82
CA ARG A 169 18.12 -12.09 5.83
C ARG A 169 17.37 -13.31 6.37
N LEU A 170 16.38 -13.09 7.23
CA LEU A 170 15.44 -14.15 7.60
C LEU A 170 14.67 -14.54 6.32
N PRO A 171 14.73 -15.81 5.85
CA PRO A 171 13.94 -16.22 4.71
C PRO A 171 12.46 -15.95 5.01
N ARG A 172 11.75 -15.35 4.04
CA ARG A 172 10.30 -15.15 4.13
C ARG A 172 9.65 -16.54 4.07
N LEU A 173 9.55 -17.21 5.21
CA LEU A 173 8.79 -18.44 5.34
C LEU A 173 7.34 -18.15 4.90
N PRO A 174 6.75 -18.95 3.99
CA PRO A 174 5.34 -18.83 3.66
C PRO A 174 4.51 -18.78 4.95
N ARG A 175 3.46 -17.95 5.01
CA ARG A 175 2.55 -17.93 6.18
C ARG A 175 2.00 -19.34 6.49
N ALA A 176 1.85 -20.17 5.46
CA ALA A 176 1.50 -21.59 5.58
C ALA A 176 2.57 -22.42 6.31
N SER A 177 3.85 -22.09 6.18
CA SER A 177 4.97 -22.77 6.87
C SER A 177 5.12 -22.34 8.32
N LEU A 178 4.77 -21.10 8.66
CA LEU A 178 4.63 -20.64 10.06
C LEU A 178 3.42 -21.31 10.73
N LEU A 179 2.28 -21.39 10.01
CA LEU A 179 1.09 -22.09 10.50
C LEU A 179 1.34 -23.60 10.63
N ALA A 180 2.02 -24.23 9.67
CA ALA A 180 2.43 -25.63 9.73
C ALA A 180 3.48 -25.87 10.81
N GLY A 181 4.40 -24.93 11.05
CA GLY A 181 5.36 -24.99 12.14
C GLY A 181 4.70 -24.89 13.50
N VAL A 182 3.70 -24.01 13.67
CA VAL A 182 2.87 -23.93 14.88
C VAL A 182 2.00 -25.18 15.03
N ILE A 183 1.35 -25.65 13.96
CA ILE A 183 0.56 -26.90 13.97
C ILE A 183 1.46 -28.10 14.30
N ALA A 184 2.67 -28.18 13.76
CA ALA A 184 3.63 -29.24 14.05
C ALA A 184 4.20 -29.14 15.47
N LEU A 185 4.43 -27.92 16.01
CA LEU A 185 4.79 -27.72 17.42
C LEU A 185 3.64 -28.08 18.38
N LEU A 186 2.39 -27.89 17.93
CA LEU A 186 1.18 -28.26 18.68
C LEU A 186 0.85 -29.76 18.54
N TRP A 187 1.22 -30.39 17.43
CA TRP A 187 1.11 -31.83 17.18
C TRP A 187 2.28 -32.65 17.75
N SER A 188 3.44 -32.03 17.99
CA SER A 188 4.59 -32.65 18.66
C SER A 188 4.48 -32.62 20.20
N GLY A 189 3.31 -32.23 20.74
CA GLY A 189 2.93 -32.57 22.11
C GLY A 189 3.11 -34.07 22.37
N PRO A 190 3.47 -34.47 23.60
CA PRO A 190 4.23 -35.68 23.86
C PRO A 190 3.54 -36.92 23.29
N ALA A 191 4.34 -37.78 22.66
CA ALA A 191 3.99 -39.07 22.06
C ALA A 191 3.34 -40.09 23.05
N SER A 192 2.98 -39.66 24.25
CA SER A 192 2.33 -40.43 25.31
C SER A 192 0.80 -40.52 25.18
N ALA A 193 0.17 -39.87 24.21
CA ALA A 193 -1.29 -39.97 23.99
C ALA A 193 -1.75 -41.24 23.24
N ARG A 194 -0.94 -42.31 23.21
CA ARG A 194 -1.32 -43.60 22.59
C ARG A 194 -2.11 -44.52 23.52
N GLU A 195 -2.23 -44.20 24.80
CA GLU A 195 -3.16 -44.89 25.70
C GLU A 195 -4.42 -44.03 25.87
N VAL A 196 -5.34 -44.17 24.92
CA VAL A 196 -6.69 -43.60 25.01
C VAL A 196 -7.51 -44.45 25.99
N GLY A 197 -7.22 -44.29 27.28
CA GLY A 197 -8.17 -44.60 28.33
C GLY A 197 -9.25 -43.52 28.32
N ILE A 198 -10.34 -43.72 27.57
CA ILE A 198 -11.56 -42.93 27.71
C ILE A 198 -12.14 -43.27 29.09
N GLY A 199 -11.60 -42.63 30.12
CA GLY A 199 -12.09 -42.70 31.49
C GLY A 199 -13.44 -42.00 31.57
N THR A 200 -14.51 -42.76 31.31
CA THR A 200 -15.81 -42.81 31.99
C THR A 200 -16.62 -41.53 32.30
N THR A 201 -16.24 -40.34 31.84
CA THR A 201 -17.09 -39.14 31.98
C THR A 201 -17.41 -38.50 30.63
N TRP A 202 -18.71 -38.37 30.32
CA TRP A 202 -19.24 -37.63 29.16
C TRP A 202 -18.89 -36.13 29.19
N ASN A 203 -18.40 -35.62 30.32
CA ASN A 203 -17.97 -34.23 30.46
C ASN A 203 -16.55 -34.02 29.90
N VAL A 204 -16.46 -33.41 28.72
CA VAL A 204 -15.20 -33.05 28.04
C VAL A 204 -14.30 -32.13 28.89
N LEU A 205 -14.89 -31.35 29.80
CA LEU A 205 -14.13 -30.47 30.70
C LEU A 205 -13.34 -31.24 31.77
N ASP A 206 -13.70 -32.48 32.06
CA ASP A 206 -13.00 -33.31 33.05
C ASP A 206 -11.81 -34.08 32.47
N TRP A 207 -11.71 -34.13 31.13
CA TRP A 207 -10.64 -34.88 30.45
C TRP A 207 -9.24 -34.35 30.78
N THR A 208 -8.23 -35.21 30.69
CA THR A 208 -6.83 -34.78 30.80
C THR A 208 -6.43 -33.91 29.59
N ALA A 209 -5.31 -33.18 29.71
CA ALA A 209 -4.91 -32.20 28.71
C ALA A 209 -4.70 -32.80 27.31
N GLY A 210 -4.05 -33.97 27.21
CA GLY A 210 -3.77 -34.63 25.92
C GLY A 210 -5.04 -34.91 25.10
N PRO A 211 -5.98 -35.75 25.60
CA PRO A 211 -7.24 -36.06 24.93
C PRO A 211 -8.08 -34.81 24.60
N PHE A 212 -8.09 -33.81 25.50
CA PHE A 212 -8.78 -32.56 25.23
C PHE A 212 -8.14 -31.79 24.05
N LEU A 213 -6.80 -31.65 24.02
CA LEU A 213 -6.13 -30.96 22.92
C LEU A 213 -6.31 -31.67 21.58
N THR A 214 -6.27 -33.00 21.56
CA THR A 214 -6.50 -33.80 20.34
C THR A 214 -7.90 -33.60 19.76
N LEU A 215 -8.89 -33.26 20.60
CA LEU A 215 -10.23 -32.87 20.15
C LEU A 215 -10.32 -31.38 19.79
N TYR A 216 -9.75 -30.53 20.65
CA TYR A 216 -9.90 -29.08 20.58
C TYR A 216 -9.22 -28.47 19.35
N ILE A 217 -8.02 -28.93 18.98
CA ILE A 217 -7.30 -28.40 17.81
C ILE A 217 -8.09 -28.64 16.51
N PRO A 218 -8.50 -29.89 16.17
CA PRO A 218 -9.35 -30.13 15.01
C PRO A 218 -10.66 -29.35 15.08
N LEU A 219 -11.28 -29.25 16.26
CA LEU A 219 -12.54 -28.52 16.42
C LEU A 219 -12.38 -27.03 16.08
N VAL A 220 -11.30 -26.39 16.53
CA VAL A 220 -10.96 -25.00 16.18
C VAL A 220 -10.74 -24.84 14.67
N LEU A 221 -9.97 -25.76 14.06
CA LEU A 221 -9.69 -25.72 12.62
C LEU A 221 -10.98 -25.90 11.79
N ILE A 222 -11.82 -26.87 12.16
CA ILE A 222 -13.10 -27.14 11.50
C ILE A 222 -14.04 -25.96 11.67
N ALA A 223 -14.16 -25.40 12.88
CA ALA A 223 -15.03 -24.24 13.13
C ALA A 223 -14.58 -22.99 12.34
N THR A 224 -13.27 -22.77 12.23
CA THR A 224 -12.70 -21.66 11.45
C THR A 224 -12.89 -21.88 9.94
N ALA A 225 -12.68 -23.11 9.46
CA ALA A 225 -12.91 -23.49 8.08
C ALA A 225 -14.41 -23.39 7.70
N LEU A 226 -15.30 -23.82 8.59
CA LEU A 226 -16.75 -23.68 8.43
C LEU A 226 -17.15 -22.21 8.39
N ALA A 227 -16.65 -21.38 9.29
CA ALA A 227 -16.90 -19.94 9.28
C ALA A 227 -16.44 -19.29 7.96
N TYR A 228 -15.27 -19.70 7.45
CA TYR A 228 -14.77 -19.24 6.15
C TYR A 228 -15.66 -19.72 4.99
N ALA A 229 -15.97 -21.01 4.93
CA ALA A 229 -16.79 -21.61 3.87
C ALA A 229 -18.21 -21.02 3.83
N LEU A 230 -18.85 -20.85 4.99
CA LEU A 230 -20.15 -20.18 5.10
C LEU A 230 -20.05 -18.73 4.63
N SER A 231 -18.96 -18.03 4.95
CA SER A 231 -18.76 -16.66 4.51
C SER A 231 -18.59 -16.52 2.98
N GLU A 232 -17.91 -17.47 2.33
CA GLU A 232 -17.77 -17.45 0.87
C GLU A 232 -19.06 -17.89 0.17
N ASN A 233 -19.75 -18.91 0.68
CA ASN A 233 -21.01 -19.37 0.07
C ASN A 233 -22.12 -18.31 0.17
N LEU A 234 -22.22 -17.59 1.30
CA LEU A 234 -23.19 -16.51 1.46
C LEU A 234 -22.89 -15.28 0.59
N ARG A 235 -21.66 -15.15 0.07
CA ARG A 235 -21.27 -14.09 -0.88
C ARG A 235 -21.61 -14.42 -2.31
N ASP A 236 -21.80 -15.69 -2.62
CA ASP A 236 -22.31 -16.11 -3.92
C ASP A 236 -23.81 -15.83 -3.97
N THR A 237 -24.19 -14.99 -4.91
CA THR A 237 -25.60 -14.64 -5.14
C THR A 237 -26.19 -15.36 -6.35
N GLY A 238 -25.38 -16.15 -7.08
CA GLY A 238 -25.78 -16.82 -8.31
C GLY A 238 -26.07 -15.87 -9.48
N ARG A 239 -25.86 -14.56 -9.30
CA ARG A 239 -26.02 -13.54 -10.33
C ARG A 239 -24.66 -12.95 -10.67
N ARG A 240 -24.46 -12.58 -11.94
CA ARG A 240 -23.28 -11.80 -12.34
C ARG A 240 -23.48 -10.33 -12.00
N GLY A 241 -22.46 -9.73 -11.42
CA GLY A 241 -22.39 -8.31 -11.10
C GLY A 241 -22.11 -7.46 -12.35
N ASP A 242 -22.68 -6.24 -12.37
CA ASP A 242 -22.42 -5.27 -13.43
C ASP A 242 -21.52 -4.14 -12.93
N ALA A 243 -20.27 -4.16 -13.37
CA ALA A 243 -19.24 -3.20 -13.01
C ALA A 243 -19.10 -2.02 -13.99
N ARG A 244 -19.95 -1.93 -15.03
CA ARG A 244 -19.78 -0.92 -16.07
C ARG A 244 -20.05 0.48 -15.53
N ARG A 245 -19.14 1.41 -15.82
CA ARG A 245 -19.24 2.84 -15.49
C ARG A 245 -19.46 3.11 -13.98
N LEU A 246 -18.74 2.39 -13.12
CA LEU A 246 -18.67 2.75 -11.70
C LEU A 246 -17.86 4.04 -11.53
N ASP A 247 -18.44 4.99 -10.82
CA ASP A 247 -17.77 6.20 -10.40
C ASP A 247 -16.88 5.96 -9.17
N THR A 248 -15.95 6.88 -8.92
CA THR A 248 -14.99 6.79 -7.82
C THR A 248 -15.67 6.66 -6.45
N LEU A 249 -16.81 7.33 -6.26
CA LEU A 249 -17.56 7.31 -5.02
C LEU A 249 -18.20 5.94 -4.76
N SER A 250 -18.81 5.32 -5.78
CA SER A 250 -19.31 3.95 -5.67
C SER A 250 -18.20 2.93 -5.46
N ILE A 251 -17.02 3.12 -6.06
CA ILE A 251 -15.85 2.26 -5.81
C ILE A 251 -15.41 2.35 -4.34
N ALA A 252 -15.34 3.55 -3.78
CA ALA A 252 -15.00 3.74 -2.38
C ALA A 252 -16.05 3.14 -1.44
N TYR A 253 -17.33 3.34 -1.75
CA TYR A 253 -18.43 2.72 -1.02
C TYR A 253 -18.35 1.19 -1.08
N LEU A 254 -18.07 0.63 -2.26
CA LEU A 254 -17.91 -0.81 -2.43
C LEU A 254 -16.78 -1.35 -1.55
N ILE A 255 -15.67 -0.62 -1.43
CA ILE A 255 -14.49 -1.07 -0.70
C ILE A 255 -14.72 -1.08 0.80
N ASP A 256 -15.14 0.03 1.41
CA ASP A 256 -15.19 0.17 2.88
C ASP A 256 -16.49 0.84 3.39
N GLY A 257 -17.50 0.93 2.53
CA GLY A 257 -18.81 1.47 2.88
C GLY A 257 -18.89 2.99 2.89
N SER A 258 -19.89 3.51 3.61
CA SER A 258 -20.22 4.94 3.63
C SER A 258 -19.09 5.83 4.12
N ASP A 259 -18.27 5.33 5.04
CA ASP A 259 -17.23 6.15 5.67
C ASP A 259 -16.14 6.53 4.65
N HIS A 260 -15.71 5.57 3.83
CA HIS A 260 -14.70 5.81 2.80
C HIS A 260 -15.25 6.59 1.61
N ALA A 261 -16.52 6.39 1.26
CA ALA A 261 -17.21 7.25 0.30
C ALA A 261 -17.26 8.71 0.77
N ALA A 262 -17.55 8.96 2.05
CA ALA A 262 -17.51 10.31 2.62
C ALA A 262 -16.10 10.92 2.54
N ASP A 263 -15.05 10.16 2.84
CA ASP A 263 -13.68 10.67 2.72
C ASP A 263 -13.32 11.05 1.28
N ILE A 264 -13.85 10.36 0.26
CA ILE A 264 -13.67 10.73 -1.15
C ILE A 264 -14.31 12.08 -1.45
N LEU A 265 -15.53 12.33 -0.97
CA LEU A 265 -16.17 13.63 -1.15
C LEU A 265 -15.37 14.74 -0.46
N LEU A 266 -14.84 14.47 0.74
CA LEU A 266 -13.98 15.43 1.44
C LEU A 266 -12.69 15.69 0.67
N LEU A 267 -12.07 14.67 0.09
CA LEU A 267 -10.88 14.82 -0.75
C LEU A 267 -11.20 15.62 -2.02
N GLN A 268 -12.30 15.33 -2.71
CA GLN A 268 -12.72 16.06 -3.91
C GLN A 268 -12.99 17.53 -3.60
N ALA A 269 -13.70 17.81 -2.50
CA ALA A 269 -13.95 19.18 -2.07
C ALA A 269 -12.66 19.91 -1.66
N ALA A 270 -11.65 19.21 -1.13
CA ALA A 270 -10.35 19.79 -0.84
C ALA A 270 -9.50 20.04 -2.10
N LEU A 271 -9.63 19.21 -3.14
CA LEU A 271 -9.05 19.47 -4.46
C LEU A 271 -9.64 20.73 -5.10
N GLU A 272 -10.91 21.02 -4.82
CA GLU A 272 -11.63 22.23 -5.23
C GLU A 272 -11.38 23.43 -4.29
N ASN A 273 -10.45 23.33 -3.33
CA ASN A 273 -10.18 24.34 -2.29
C ASN A 273 -11.42 24.77 -1.49
N SER A 274 -12.43 23.93 -1.40
CA SER A 274 -13.66 24.17 -0.62
C SER A 274 -13.56 23.63 0.82
N VAL A 275 -12.51 22.87 1.13
CA VAL A 275 -12.31 22.24 2.45
C VAL A 275 -10.83 22.30 2.83
N ARG A 276 -10.56 22.64 4.09
CA ARG A 276 -9.23 22.54 4.71
C ARG A 276 -9.22 21.54 5.86
N PHE A 277 -8.13 20.79 5.95
CA PHE A 277 -7.92 19.81 7.01
C PHE A 277 -6.88 20.30 8.01
N ASP A 278 -7.22 20.22 9.30
CA ASP A 278 -6.27 20.21 10.41
C ASP A 278 -6.10 18.76 10.91
N LYS A 279 -5.09 18.45 11.73
CA LYS A 279 -4.87 17.10 12.29
C LYS A 279 -6.10 16.50 12.99
N LYS A 280 -7.01 17.34 13.53
CA LYS A 280 -8.18 16.89 14.31
C LYS A 280 -9.53 17.36 13.77
N ARG A 281 -9.56 18.40 12.94
CA ARG A 281 -10.80 19.06 12.51
C ARG A 281 -10.80 19.27 11.01
N THR A 282 -11.99 19.21 10.43
CA THR A 282 -12.25 19.51 9.03
C THR A 282 -13.03 20.82 8.95
N TRP A 283 -12.48 21.79 8.26
CA TRP A 283 -13.05 23.13 8.10
C TRP A 283 -13.59 23.22 6.68
N LEU A 284 -14.90 23.37 6.53
CA LEU A 284 -15.49 23.67 5.22
C LEU A 284 -15.30 25.17 5.00
N GLU A 285 -14.52 25.55 3.98
CA GLU A 285 -14.37 26.95 3.61
C GLU A 285 -15.63 27.34 2.82
N GLN A 286 -16.37 28.33 3.34
CA GLN A 286 -17.58 28.82 2.71
C GLN A 286 -17.19 29.77 1.57
N THR A 287 -16.61 29.22 0.50
CA THR A 287 -16.07 30.04 -0.61
C THR A 287 -17.07 30.28 -1.73
N ALA A 288 -18.32 29.85 -1.58
CA ALA A 288 -19.42 30.25 -2.45
C ALA A 288 -20.70 30.37 -1.62
N THR A 289 -21.51 31.38 -1.95
CA THR A 289 -22.80 31.70 -1.33
C THR A 289 -23.81 30.53 -1.37
N THR A 290 -23.48 29.49 -2.16
CA THR A 290 -24.09 28.16 -2.19
C THR A 290 -22.99 27.13 -1.94
N ALA A 291 -23.20 26.21 -0.99
CA ALA A 291 -22.33 25.05 -0.86
C ALA A 291 -22.32 24.31 -2.23
N PRO A 292 -21.16 23.89 -2.75
CA PRO A 292 -21.11 23.07 -3.96
C PRO A 292 -22.10 21.91 -3.83
N ASP A 293 -22.84 21.56 -4.90
CA ASP A 293 -23.84 20.46 -4.89
C ASP A 293 -23.30 19.16 -4.25
N ARG A 294 -21.99 18.93 -4.33
CA ARG A 294 -21.28 17.76 -3.76
C ARG A 294 -21.16 17.75 -2.23
N LEU A 295 -21.27 18.90 -1.57
CA LEU A 295 -21.19 19.04 -0.10
C LEU A 295 -22.57 19.07 0.57
N GLU A 296 -23.65 19.12 -0.20
CA GLU A 296 -25.04 19.02 0.27
C GLU A 296 -25.26 17.87 1.28
N PRO A 297 -24.66 16.66 1.10
CA PRO A 297 -24.85 15.55 2.03
C PRO A 297 -24.32 15.76 3.46
N PHE A 298 -23.44 16.75 3.68
CA PHE A 298 -22.83 17.02 5.00
C PHE A 298 -23.58 18.08 5.83
N GLY A 299 -24.39 18.92 5.17
CA GLY A 299 -25.10 20.04 5.77
C GLY A 299 -24.22 21.28 6.04
N PRO A 300 -24.80 22.37 6.59
CA PRO A 300 -24.10 23.64 6.79
C PRO A 300 -23.11 23.59 7.97
N PRO A 301 -21.88 24.15 7.83
CA PRO A 301 -20.81 24.01 8.81
C PRO A 301 -21.11 24.70 10.15
N PRO A 302 -20.85 24.06 11.30
CA PRO A 302 -20.92 24.72 12.60
C PRO A 302 -19.71 25.64 12.80
N PRO A 303 -19.85 26.71 13.61
CA PRO A 303 -18.72 27.54 14.00
C PRO A 303 -17.69 26.68 14.77
N GLY A 304 -16.51 26.48 14.17
CA GLY A 304 -15.44 25.64 14.73
C GLY A 304 -15.10 24.37 13.96
N GLY A 305 -15.73 24.13 12.80
CA GLY A 305 -15.45 22.98 11.94
C GLY A 305 -16.01 21.66 12.47
N TYR A 306 -16.00 20.62 11.63
CA TYR A 306 -16.51 19.30 12.01
C TYR A 306 -15.41 18.38 12.53
N ARG A 307 -15.79 17.50 13.46
CA ARG A 307 -15.04 16.26 13.69
C ARG A 307 -15.36 15.29 12.55
N ARG A 308 -14.34 14.59 12.03
CA ARG A 308 -14.51 13.56 10.98
C ARG A 308 -15.65 12.59 11.30
N LYS A 309 -15.67 12.01 12.51
CA LYS A 309 -16.73 11.07 12.94
C LYS A 309 -18.15 11.63 12.82
N THR A 310 -18.34 12.94 12.97
CA THR A 310 -19.65 13.58 12.80
C THR A 310 -20.04 13.65 11.33
N LEU A 311 -19.11 14.04 10.45
CA LEU A 311 -19.33 14.06 9.00
C LEU A 311 -19.68 12.67 8.45
N LEU A 312 -18.93 11.65 8.85
CA LEU A 312 -19.21 10.26 8.43
C LEU A 312 -20.61 9.82 8.84
N LYS A 313 -21.02 10.15 10.07
CA LYS A 313 -22.37 9.84 10.60
C LYS A 313 -23.48 10.59 9.86
N HIS A 314 -23.24 11.81 9.41
CA HIS A 314 -24.20 12.58 8.61
C HIS A 314 -24.32 11.96 7.22
N PHE A 315 -23.19 11.73 6.54
CA PHE A 315 -23.17 11.13 5.22
C PHE A 315 -23.83 9.75 5.20
N ALA A 316 -23.53 8.89 6.18
CA ALA A 316 -24.13 7.55 6.30
C ALA A 316 -25.67 7.57 6.41
N ARG A 317 -26.26 8.67 6.89
CA ARG A 317 -27.72 8.85 6.98
C ARG A 317 -28.31 9.60 5.78
N SER A 318 -27.47 10.21 4.95
CA SER A 318 -27.91 11.00 3.80
C SER A 318 -28.63 10.14 2.77
N ARG A 319 -29.54 10.77 2.02
CA ARG A 319 -30.20 10.14 0.86
C ARG A 319 -29.17 9.65 -0.18
N HIS A 320 -28.11 10.42 -0.38
CA HIS A 320 -27.05 10.12 -1.34
C HIS A 320 -26.33 8.79 -1.02
N ALA A 321 -25.96 8.56 0.24
CA ALA A 321 -25.34 7.30 0.64
C ALA A 321 -26.28 6.10 0.48
N GLN A 322 -27.58 6.29 0.69
CA GLN A 322 -28.58 5.23 0.46
C GLN A 322 -28.78 4.94 -1.03
N GLU A 323 -28.70 5.96 -1.90
CA GLU A 323 -28.81 5.80 -3.35
C GLU A 323 -27.64 5.01 -3.92
N ILE A 324 -26.40 5.34 -3.54
CA ILE A 324 -25.19 4.60 -3.94
C ILE A 324 -25.29 3.14 -3.51
N ARG A 325 -25.70 2.91 -2.27
CA ARG A 325 -25.88 1.57 -1.72
C ARG A 325 -26.88 0.76 -2.53
N ARG A 326 -28.07 1.32 -2.77
CA ARG A 326 -29.13 0.66 -3.56
C ARG A 326 -28.66 0.38 -4.98
N ASP A 327 -27.87 1.27 -5.57
CA ASP A 327 -27.30 1.04 -6.90
C ASP A 327 -26.32 -0.15 -6.92
N LEU A 328 -25.41 -0.21 -5.96
CA LEU A 328 -24.46 -1.33 -5.83
C LEU A 328 -25.14 -2.67 -5.51
N GLU A 329 -26.21 -2.67 -4.72
CA GLU A 329 -27.04 -3.85 -4.45
C GLU A 329 -27.78 -4.32 -5.72
N ARG A 330 -28.37 -3.38 -6.49
CA ARG A 330 -29.02 -3.68 -7.79
C ARG A 330 -28.04 -4.28 -8.78
N ARG A 331 -26.81 -3.76 -8.82
CA ARG A 331 -25.70 -4.26 -9.66
C ARG A 331 -25.06 -5.54 -9.14
N ASN A 332 -25.52 -6.08 -8.02
CA ASN A 332 -25.00 -7.32 -7.42
C ASN A 332 -23.52 -7.26 -7.03
N LEU A 333 -23.03 -6.06 -6.66
CA LEU A 333 -21.66 -5.85 -6.16
C LEU A 333 -21.61 -5.78 -4.63
N LEU A 334 -22.74 -5.42 -4.00
CA LEU A 334 -22.92 -5.34 -2.56
C LEU A 334 -24.01 -6.32 -2.10
N LEU A 335 -23.79 -6.94 -0.95
CA LEU A 335 -24.76 -7.77 -0.24
C LEU A 335 -25.75 -6.89 0.52
N ASP A 336 -26.98 -7.38 0.64
CA ASP A 336 -28.02 -6.78 1.46
C ASP A 336 -27.70 -6.94 2.96
N ASP A 337 -28.27 -6.05 3.77
CA ASP A 337 -28.06 -6.05 5.22
C ASP A 337 -28.49 -7.35 5.91
N ALA A 338 -29.52 -8.04 5.39
CA ALA A 338 -30.00 -9.27 6.00
C ALA A 338 -28.99 -10.40 5.81
N ARG A 339 -28.43 -10.59 4.61
CA ARG A 339 -27.34 -11.54 4.37
C ARG A 339 -26.09 -11.21 5.16
N VAL A 340 -25.72 -9.93 5.28
CA VAL A 340 -24.55 -9.54 6.08
C VAL A 340 -24.76 -9.87 7.56
N ARG A 341 -25.94 -9.57 8.12
CA ARG A 341 -26.28 -9.96 9.50
C ARG A 341 -26.28 -11.48 9.67
N LEU A 342 -26.85 -12.21 8.73
CA LEU A 342 -26.85 -13.67 8.73
C LEU A 342 -25.42 -14.21 8.74
N MET A 343 -24.55 -13.70 7.87
CA MET A 343 -23.15 -14.11 7.79
C MET A 343 -22.38 -13.80 9.08
N ARG A 344 -22.54 -12.60 9.66
CA ARG A 344 -21.93 -12.25 10.96
C ARG A 344 -22.43 -13.16 12.09
N THR A 345 -23.70 -13.54 12.07
CA THR A 345 -24.26 -14.47 13.06
C THR A 345 -23.75 -15.88 12.83
N ALA A 346 -23.67 -16.36 11.59
CA ALA A 346 -23.12 -17.66 11.24
C ALA A 346 -21.65 -17.82 11.65
N ILE A 347 -20.81 -16.82 11.39
CA ILE A 347 -19.40 -16.79 11.83
C ILE A 347 -19.32 -16.88 13.37
N ARG A 348 -20.09 -16.05 14.08
CA ARG A 348 -20.14 -16.06 15.55
C ARG A 348 -20.61 -17.39 16.12
N LEU A 349 -21.63 -18.00 15.53
CA LEU A 349 -22.17 -19.29 15.98
C LEU A 349 -21.24 -20.46 15.63
N SER A 350 -20.39 -20.33 14.60
CA SER A 350 -19.43 -21.37 14.22
C SER A 350 -18.24 -21.40 15.19
N VAL A 351 -17.62 -20.24 15.45
CA VAL A 351 -16.37 -20.17 16.24
C VAL A 351 -16.61 -19.89 17.73
N GLY A 352 -17.68 -19.17 18.06
CA GLY A 352 -17.99 -18.75 19.43
C GLY A 352 -18.09 -19.90 20.43
N PRO A 353 -18.86 -20.96 20.17
CA PRO A 353 -18.96 -22.11 21.08
C PRO A 353 -17.62 -22.79 21.33
N VAL A 354 -16.76 -22.89 20.32
CA VAL A 354 -15.43 -23.49 20.46
C VAL A 354 -14.53 -22.62 21.34
N LEU A 355 -14.53 -21.30 21.15
CA LEU A 355 -13.80 -20.39 22.02
C LEU A 355 -14.29 -20.44 23.47
N LEU A 356 -15.61 -20.53 23.68
CA LEU A 356 -16.20 -20.68 25.02
C LEU A 356 -15.77 -21.99 25.69
N LEU A 357 -15.74 -23.10 24.94
CA LEU A 357 -15.23 -24.37 25.44
C LEU A 357 -13.75 -24.28 25.85
N GLY A 358 -12.92 -23.65 25.02
CA GLY A 358 -11.52 -23.40 25.32
C GLY A 358 -11.34 -22.57 26.58
N LEU A 359 -12.10 -21.48 26.71
CA LEU A 359 -12.08 -20.61 27.89
C LEU A 359 -12.50 -21.35 29.16
N ALA A 360 -13.60 -22.11 29.10
CA ALA A 360 -14.06 -22.93 30.23
C ALA A 360 -12.98 -23.92 30.68
N LYS A 361 -12.27 -24.55 29.72
CA LYS A 361 -11.18 -25.47 30.03
C LYS A 361 -9.95 -24.76 30.62
N ILE A 362 -9.63 -23.55 30.19
CA ILE A 362 -8.57 -22.72 30.79
C ILE A 362 -8.88 -22.48 32.28
N VAL A 363 -10.10 -22.04 32.60
CA VAL A 363 -10.52 -21.79 33.98
C VAL A 363 -10.43 -23.06 34.85
N VAL A 364 -10.90 -24.20 34.33
CA VAL A 364 -10.80 -25.48 35.04
C VAL A 364 -9.34 -25.91 35.24
N GLY A 365 -8.48 -25.70 34.23
CA GLY A 365 -7.05 -26.04 34.31
C GLY A 365 -6.32 -25.19 35.35
N GLU A 366 -6.62 -23.90 35.42
CA GLU A 366 -6.08 -22.97 36.40
C GLU A 366 -6.51 -23.34 37.83
N HIS A 367 -7.80 -23.60 38.05
CA HIS A 367 -8.31 -24.04 39.35
C HIS A 367 -7.69 -25.40 39.80
N ARG A 368 -7.27 -26.24 38.86
CA ARG A 368 -6.61 -27.53 39.14
C ARG A 368 -5.08 -27.44 39.20
N GLY A 369 -4.49 -26.23 39.14
CA GLY A 369 -3.05 -26.02 39.18
C GLY A 369 -2.30 -26.67 38.02
N LYS A 370 -2.95 -26.83 36.86
CA LYS A 370 -2.36 -27.43 35.66
C LYS A 370 -1.90 -26.35 34.67
N PRO A 371 -0.84 -26.59 33.89
CA PRO A 371 -0.37 -25.62 32.90
C PRO A 371 -1.40 -25.47 31.76
N VAL A 372 -1.84 -24.22 31.50
CA VAL A 372 -2.85 -23.88 30.47
C VAL A 372 -2.30 -23.08 29.28
N GLY A 373 -0.99 -22.80 29.24
CA GLY A 373 -0.38 -21.91 28.27
C GLY A 373 -0.63 -22.28 26.81
N TYR A 374 -0.49 -23.55 26.44
CA TYR A 374 -0.75 -24.01 25.07
C TYR A 374 -2.21 -23.81 24.65
N LEU A 375 -3.14 -24.10 25.56
CA LEU A 375 -4.57 -23.93 25.31
C LEU A 375 -4.93 -22.45 25.12
N PHE A 376 -4.36 -21.59 25.96
CA PHE A 376 -4.50 -20.14 25.83
C PHE A 376 -4.00 -19.65 24.46
N MET A 377 -2.81 -20.08 24.03
CA MET A 377 -2.25 -19.69 22.72
C MET A 377 -3.15 -20.12 21.55
N ILE A 378 -3.68 -21.36 21.56
CA ILE A 378 -4.59 -21.82 20.52
C ILE A 378 -5.89 -21.00 20.53
N ALA A 379 -6.48 -20.77 21.69
CA ALA A 379 -7.70 -19.98 21.83
C ALA A 379 -7.48 -18.52 21.38
N LEU A 380 -6.33 -17.93 21.68
CA LEU A 380 -5.95 -16.59 21.24
C LEU A 380 -5.80 -16.51 19.72
N ILE A 381 -5.09 -17.47 19.10
CA ILE A 381 -4.95 -17.54 17.64
C ILE A 381 -6.32 -17.67 16.97
N ALA A 382 -7.20 -18.53 17.50
CA ALA A 382 -8.55 -18.71 17.00
C ALA A 382 -9.40 -17.44 17.15
N ALA A 383 -9.30 -16.74 18.28
CA ALA A 383 -9.98 -15.47 18.52
C ALA A 383 -9.50 -14.38 17.54
N ILE A 384 -8.19 -14.25 17.33
CA ILE A 384 -7.61 -13.32 16.36
C ILE A 384 -8.07 -13.66 14.94
N ALA A 385 -8.02 -14.94 14.54
CA ALA A 385 -8.52 -15.37 13.23
C ALA A 385 -10.00 -15.03 13.03
N ASN A 386 -10.83 -15.26 14.05
CA ASN A 386 -12.25 -14.89 14.03
C ASN A 386 -12.45 -13.37 13.92
N ILE A 387 -11.70 -12.57 14.68
CA ILE A 387 -11.72 -11.10 14.58
C ILE A 387 -11.33 -10.66 13.16
N ILE A 388 -10.29 -11.25 12.56
CA ILE A 388 -9.88 -10.95 11.18
C ILE A 388 -10.99 -11.30 10.19
N LEU A 389 -11.64 -12.45 10.33
CA LEU A 389 -12.78 -12.84 9.47
C LEU A 389 -13.97 -11.89 9.62
N MET A 390 -14.26 -11.43 10.85
CA MET A 390 -15.32 -10.46 11.13
C MET A 390 -14.98 -9.04 10.65
N ALA A 391 -13.70 -8.66 10.68
CA ALA A 391 -13.20 -7.38 10.22
C ALA A 391 -13.00 -7.32 8.69
N ARG A 392 -13.10 -8.45 7.98
CA ARG A 392 -13.20 -8.42 6.52
C ARG A 392 -14.44 -7.63 6.10
N ASN A 393 -14.35 -6.96 4.96
CA ASN A 393 -15.49 -6.25 4.38
C ASN A 393 -16.51 -7.26 3.83
N LEU A 394 -17.31 -7.78 4.76
CA LEU A 394 -18.35 -8.79 4.60
C LEU A 394 -19.57 -8.28 3.81
N HIS A 395 -19.59 -7.01 3.39
CA HIS A 395 -20.67 -6.44 2.61
C HIS A 395 -20.49 -6.64 1.10
N ARG A 396 -19.33 -7.11 0.61
CA ARG A 396 -19.07 -7.30 -0.83
C ARG A 396 -19.44 -8.71 -1.31
N THR A 397 -19.98 -8.79 -2.52
CA THR A 397 -20.14 -10.07 -3.26
C THR A 397 -18.80 -10.55 -3.84
N HIS A 398 -18.77 -11.76 -4.41
CA HIS A 398 -17.60 -12.24 -5.15
C HIS A 398 -17.22 -11.29 -6.30
N ASP A 399 -18.21 -10.89 -7.10
CA ASP A 399 -18.00 -9.95 -8.20
C ASP A 399 -17.54 -8.57 -7.73
N GLY A 400 -18.06 -8.09 -6.59
CA GLY A 400 -17.56 -6.86 -5.96
C GLY A 400 -16.07 -6.94 -5.58
N ASN A 401 -15.61 -8.10 -5.09
CA ASN A 401 -14.20 -8.32 -4.81
C ASN A 401 -13.35 -8.38 -6.10
N ASP A 402 -13.89 -9.00 -7.13
CA ASP A 402 -13.24 -9.12 -8.44
C ASP A 402 -13.04 -7.77 -9.11
N VAL A 403 -14.05 -6.89 -9.04
CA VAL A 403 -13.94 -5.50 -9.51
C VAL A 403 -12.78 -4.77 -8.83
N VAL A 404 -12.70 -4.81 -7.50
CA VAL A 404 -11.62 -4.13 -6.75
C VAL A 404 -10.26 -4.74 -7.07
N ARG A 405 -10.18 -6.06 -7.23
CA ARG A 405 -8.94 -6.77 -7.59
C ARG A 405 -8.48 -6.40 -9.00
N ASN A 406 -9.38 -6.34 -9.96
CA ASN A 406 -9.08 -5.99 -11.35
C ASN A 406 -8.67 -4.51 -11.46
N LEU A 407 -9.38 -3.60 -10.78
CA LEU A 407 -8.99 -2.18 -10.70
C LEU A 407 -7.56 -1.97 -10.21
N ARG A 408 -7.12 -2.75 -9.19
CA ARG A 408 -5.73 -2.69 -8.69
C ARG A 408 -4.71 -3.21 -9.69
N LYS A 409 -5.05 -4.24 -10.47
CA LYS A 409 -4.16 -4.83 -11.48
C LYS A 409 -4.05 -3.91 -12.69
N ASP A 410 -5.18 -3.49 -13.23
CA ASP A 410 -5.26 -2.73 -14.48
C ASP A 410 -4.65 -1.32 -14.35
N ARG A 411 -4.69 -0.75 -13.14
CA ARG A 411 -4.14 0.58 -12.85
C ARG A 411 -2.94 0.54 -11.89
N SER A 412 -2.12 -0.50 -11.98
CA SER A 412 -0.99 -0.72 -11.07
C SER A 412 -0.04 0.47 -10.95
N ARG A 413 0.25 1.20 -12.04
CA ARG A 413 1.05 2.43 -12.00
C ARG A 413 0.36 3.55 -11.22
N ALA A 414 -0.90 3.85 -11.52
CA ALA A 414 -1.67 4.87 -10.79
C ALA A 414 -1.81 4.52 -9.30
N MET A 415 -1.82 3.24 -8.92
CA MET A 415 -1.79 2.82 -7.52
C MET A 415 -0.42 3.04 -6.86
N ARG A 416 0.68 2.90 -7.61
CA ARG A 416 2.05 3.11 -7.11
C ARG A 416 2.44 4.59 -7.05
N ALA A 417 2.01 5.36 -8.04
CA ALA A 417 2.37 6.76 -8.23
C ALA A 417 1.20 7.51 -8.92
N PRO A 418 0.15 7.86 -8.15
CA PRO A 418 -1.02 8.54 -8.70
C PRO A 418 -0.67 9.96 -9.15
N LEU A 419 -1.14 10.33 -10.35
CA LEU A 419 -1.23 11.74 -10.75
C LEU A 419 -2.31 12.46 -9.92
N GLN A 420 -2.31 13.80 -9.90
CA GLN A 420 -3.33 14.57 -9.17
C GLN A 420 -4.76 14.20 -9.60
N ALA A 421 -5.00 14.03 -10.90
CA ALA A 421 -6.30 13.63 -11.43
C ALA A 421 -6.70 12.18 -11.07
N GLU A 422 -5.71 11.32 -10.80
CA GLU A 422 -5.90 9.92 -10.42
C GLU A 422 -6.03 9.73 -8.90
N LEU A 423 -5.66 10.76 -8.11
CA LEU A 423 -5.58 10.71 -6.66
C LEU A 423 -6.90 10.29 -5.98
N PRO A 424 -8.09 10.80 -6.39
CA PRO A 424 -9.35 10.32 -5.83
C PRO A 424 -9.56 8.83 -6.02
N LEU A 425 -9.23 8.29 -7.20
CA LEU A 425 -9.37 6.86 -7.46
C LEU A 425 -8.33 6.03 -6.71
N ALA A 426 -7.07 6.47 -6.66
CA ALA A 426 -6.03 5.79 -5.90
C ALA A 426 -6.39 5.76 -4.41
N PHE A 427 -6.91 6.86 -3.87
CA PHE A 427 -7.43 6.91 -2.51
C PHE A 427 -8.64 6.00 -2.32
N ALA A 428 -9.58 5.97 -3.26
CA ALA A 428 -10.72 5.04 -3.21
C ALA A 428 -10.24 3.58 -3.11
N VAL A 429 -9.20 3.19 -3.86
CA VAL A 429 -8.75 1.80 -3.95
C VAL A 429 -7.79 1.38 -2.83
N LEU A 430 -6.90 2.26 -2.39
CA LEU A 430 -5.82 1.95 -1.45
C LEU A 430 -6.06 2.49 -0.03
N GLY A 431 -6.98 3.46 0.14
CA GLY A 431 -7.21 4.16 1.40
C GLY A 431 -6.12 5.18 1.72
N ALA A 432 -5.99 5.53 3.01
CA ALA A 432 -5.07 6.58 3.50
C ALA A 432 -3.62 6.52 2.98
N PRO A 433 -3.01 5.33 2.73
CA PRO A 433 -1.67 5.27 2.13
C PRO A 433 -1.52 5.98 0.79
N ALA A 434 -2.59 6.11 -0.02
CA ALA A 434 -2.54 6.86 -1.28
C ALA A 434 -2.34 8.38 -1.08
N LEU A 435 -2.72 8.90 0.09
CA LEU A 435 -2.55 10.31 0.46
C LEU A 435 -1.23 10.55 1.21
N ALA A 436 -0.46 9.50 1.48
CA ALA A 436 0.80 9.63 2.18
C ALA A 436 1.78 10.47 1.35
N GLY A 437 2.14 11.64 1.88
CA GLY A 437 3.05 12.56 1.22
C GLY A 437 2.41 13.51 0.19
N SER A 438 1.09 13.50 0.00
CA SER A 438 0.42 14.60 -0.70
C SER A 438 0.14 15.76 0.27
N ASP A 439 -0.34 16.88 -0.27
CA ASP A 439 -0.83 18.03 0.52
C ASP A 439 -2.00 17.65 1.43
N TYR A 440 -2.64 16.51 1.18
CA TYR A 440 -3.76 15.97 1.95
C TYR A 440 -3.33 15.02 3.07
N SER A 441 -2.06 15.03 3.48
CA SER A 441 -1.55 14.23 4.60
C SER A 441 -2.30 14.46 5.92
N ALA A 442 -2.90 15.63 6.13
CA ALA A 442 -3.76 15.91 7.29
C ALA A 442 -5.05 15.06 7.28
N LEU A 443 -5.67 14.85 6.11
CA LEU A 443 -6.79 13.93 5.95
C LEU A 443 -6.33 12.48 6.22
N ALA A 444 -5.18 12.08 5.68
CA ALA A 444 -4.58 10.77 5.96
C ALA A 444 -4.34 10.53 7.46
N ALA A 445 -3.91 11.57 8.19
CA ALA A 445 -3.72 11.53 9.63
C ALA A 445 -5.05 11.37 10.39
N GLN A 446 -6.11 12.08 9.98
CA GLN A 446 -7.45 11.92 10.58
C GLN A 446 -8.04 10.51 10.36
N ILE A 447 -7.76 9.89 9.21
CA ILE A 447 -8.20 8.53 8.91
C ILE A 447 -7.43 7.52 9.76
N SER A 448 -6.09 7.62 9.80
CA SER A 448 -5.23 6.69 10.54
C SER A 448 -5.42 6.77 12.06
N THR A 449 -5.57 7.97 12.63
CA THR A 449 -5.89 8.15 14.06
C THR A 449 -7.27 7.64 14.45
N GLY A 450 -8.19 7.51 13.51
CA GLY A 450 -9.51 6.91 13.74
C GLY A 450 -9.48 5.39 13.93
N CYS A 451 -8.44 4.71 13.42
CA CYS A 451 -8.31 3.25 13.43
C CYS A 451 -7.44 2.70 14.58
N GLY A 452 -6.81 3.55 15.39
CA GLY A 452 -5.83 3.13 16.41
C GLY A 452 -6.32 3.27 17.84
N GLY A 453 -6.93 2.21 18.38
CA GLY A 453 -6.81 1.92 19.80
C GLY A 453 -5.50 1.18 20.06
N GLY A 454 -4.55 1.83 20.72
CA GLY A 454 -3.40 1.18 21.37
C GLY A 454 -2.05 1.24 20.64
N SER A 455 -1.06 1.77 21.38
CA SER A 455 0.41 1.68 21.25
C SER A 455 1.16 2.51 20.19
N ASP A 456 1.81 3.55 20.75
CA ASP A 456 3.24 3.91 20.64
C ASP A 456 3.76 4.69 19.42
N GLY A 457 3.85 6.01 19.62
CA GLY A 457 5.12 6.72 19.76
C GLY A 457 6.17 6.54 18.67
N GLY A 458 6.16 7.45 17.68
CA GLY A 458 7.31 7.65 16.79
C GLY A 458 7.29 9.06 16.19
N GLY A 459 8.06 9.97 16.80
CA GLY A 459 8.16 11.37 16.39
C GLY A 459 8.59 11.54 14.93
N GLY A 460 7.81 12.31 14.18
CA GLY A 460 8.17 12.77 12.84
C GLY A 460 9.15 13.94 12.93
N GLY A 461 10.44 13.64 12.93
CA GLY A 461 11.49 14.60 12.62
C GLY A 461 11.59 14.76 11.10
N GLY A 462 11.31 15.95 10.59
CA GLY A 462 11.60 16.31 9.20
C GLY A 462 13.12 16.29 8.98
N GLY A 463 13.58 15.43 8.09
CA GLY A 463 14.96 15.42 7.61
C GLY A 463 14.95 15.71 6.12
N GLY A 464 15.45 16.88 5.73
CA GLY A 464 15.74 17.21 4.34
C GLY A 464 16.78 16.22 3.80
N GLY A 465 16.49 15.65 2.63
CA GLY A 465 17.45 14.84 1.90
C GLY A 465 18.51 15.76 1.29
N GLY A 466 19.64 15.89 1.99
CA GLY A 466 20.85 16.47 1.42
C GLY A 466 21.53 15.42 0.55
N GLY A 467 21.75 15.76 -0.72
CA GLY A 467 22.57 14.98 -1.64
C GLY A 467 23.97 14.77 -1.06
N GLY A 468 24.38 13.51 -0.99
CA GLY A 468 25.73 13.14 -0.58
C GLY A 468 26.71 13.51 -1.67
N GLY A 469 27.47 14.60 -1.46
CA GLY A 469 28.58 14.97 -2.34
C GLY A 469 29.59 13.83 -2.47
N CYS A 470 29.86 13.44 -3.71
CA CYS A 470 30.96 12.55 -4.06
C CYS A 470 32.25 13.38 -4.16
N GLY A 471 33.25 12.95 -3.38
CA GLY A 471 34.59 13.52 -3.33
C GLY A 471 35.29 13.52 -4.68
N GLY A 472 36.05 14.59 -4.91
CA GLY A 472 36.65 14.94 -6.19
C GLY A 472 37.74 13.99 -6.68
N CYS A 473 38.01 14.13 -7.98
CA CYS A 473 39.26 13.76 -8.64
C CYS A 473 39.53 14.88 -9.67
N GLY A 474 40.65 15.60 -9.51
CA GLY A 474 41.04 16.74 -10.35
C GLY A 474 41.55 16.34 -11.74
N GLY A 475 41.49 17.30 -12.66
CA GLY A 475 41.96 17.24 -14.05
C GLY A 475 41.26 18.27 -14.93
#